data_AF-A0A1V4DYI9-F1
#
_entry.id   AF-A0A1V4DYI9-F1
#
_cell.length_a   1.000
_cell.length_b   1.000
_cell.length_c   1.000
_cell.angle_alpha   90.00
_cell.angle_beta   90.00
_cell.angle_gamma   90.00
#
_symmetry.space_group_name_H-M   'P 1'
#
loop_
_entity.id
_entity.type
_entity.pdbx_description
1 polymer ?
#
loop_
_entity_poly.entity_id
_entity_poly.type
_entity_poly.pdbx_seq_one_letter_code
_entity_poly.pdbx_strand_id
1 'polypeptide(L)'
;MDYAVSNMGGSSIEVGWCDISVFGDALSMGQGDIHDNYVHDIEPFVNLGGEWQHTNAVISGGGNTGHLTIRHNTLLNETSLKQGASGSIGLFADVGVVRNVTVDDNWIAGGAYALYGGSTGATGIKVTDNIFSTEFHPASGGYGVVAHWNDKGAGNVWRNNRLSDGRLVTPEPAS
;
A
#
# COMPACT_ATOMS: atom_id res chain seq x y z
N MET A 1 -8.75 -11.26 -10.43
CA MET A 1 -8.49 -9.92 -9.90
C MET A 1 -9.83 -9.27 -9.67
N ASP A 2 -9.97 -8.58 -8.55
CA ASP A 2 -11.20 -7.92 -8.15
C ASP A 2 -10.85 -6.50 -7.70
N TYR A 3 -11.19 -5.51 -8.52
CA TYR A 3 -10.78 -4.11 -8.38
C TYR A 3 -12.00 -3.20 -8.29
N ALA A 4 -11.97 -2.19 -7.42
CA ALA A 4 -12.91 -1.08 -7.45
C ALA A 4 -12.56 -0.13 -8.61
N VAL A 5 -11.29 0.28 -8.63
CA VAL A 5 -10.72 1.14 -9.67
C VAL A 5 -9.39 0.54 -10.11
N SER A 6 -9.23 0.38 -11.43
CA SER A 6 -7.95 0.02 -12.03
C SER A 6 -7.57 1.03 -13.10
N ASN A 7 -6.41 1.68 -12.95
CA ASN A 7 -5.81 2.52 -13.97
C ASN A 7 -4.68 1.78 -14.68
N MET A 8 -5.03 1.12 -15.77
CA MET A 8 -4.07 0.46 -16.69
C MET A 8 -3.55 1.41 -17.78
N GLY A 9 -3.95 2.69 -17.74
CA GLY A 9 -3.54 3.70 -18.71
C GLY A 9 -2.21 4.37 -18.37
N GLY A 10 -1.67 5.12 -19.32
CA GLY A 10 -0.45 5.92 -19.16
C GLY A 10 -0.69 7.34 -18.65
N SER A 11 -1.93 7.70 -18.29
CA SER A 11 -2.31 9.03 -17.79
C SER A 11 -2.74 8.98 -16.32
N SER A 12 -2.63 10.10 -15.62
CA SER A 12 -3.09 10.20 -14.23
C SER A 12 -4.60 10.29 -14.15
N ILE A 13 -5.18 9.64 -13.15
CA ILE A 13 -6.57 9.85 -12.73
C ILE A 13 -6.59 10.26 -11.26
N GLU A 14 -7.69 10.86 -10.84
CA GLU A 14 -7.97 11.20 -9.45
C GLU A 14 -9.02 10.23 -8.91
N VAL A 15 -8.78 9.71 -7.70
CA VAL A 15 -9.76 8.95 -6.92
C VAL A 15 -9.77 9.58 -5.53
N GLY A 16 -10.82 10.33 -5.22
CA GLY A 16 -10.92 10.98 -3.93
C GLY A 16 -12.32 11.16 -3.38
N TRP A 17 -12.39 11.29 -2.05
CA TRP A 17 -13.64 11.41 -1.28
C TRP A 17 -14.60 10.22 -1.46
N CYS A 18 -14.07 9.03 -1.74
CA CYS A 18 -14.86 7.82 -1.90
C CYS A 18 -14.89 6.98 -0.62
N ASP A 19 -16.00 6.24 -0.47
CA ASP A 19 -16.14 5.09 0.42
C ASP A 19 -16.09 3.83 -0.46
N ILE A 20 -15.11 2.96 -0.23
CA ILE A 20 -14.78 1.83 -1.10
C ILE A 20 -14.63 0.57 -0.25
N SER A 21 -15.41 -0.46 -0.57
CA SER A 21 -15.40 -1.73 0.17
C SER A 21 -15.60 -2.93 -0.73
N VAL A 22 -15.41 -4.14 -0.18
CA VAL A 22 -15.68 -5.48 -0.77
C VAL A 22 -14.77 -5.97 -1.89
N PHE A 23 -13.72 -5.23 -2.25
CA PHE A 23 -12.78 -5.64 -3.30
C PHE A 23 -11.50 -6.23 -2.70
N GLY A 24 -10.94 -7.25 -3.33
CA GLY A 24 -9.67 -7.84 -2.91
C GLY A 24 -8.48 -6.90 -3.12
N ASP A 25 -8.34 -6.32 -4.31
CA ASP A 25 -7.36 -5.28 -4.61
C ASP A 25 -8.12 -3.97 -4.93
N ALA A 26 -8.46 -3.15 -3.94
CA ALA A 26 -9.43 -2.07 -4.18
C ALA A 26 -8.98 -1.02 -5.21
N LEU A 27 -7.79 -0.44 -5.04
CA LEU A 27 -7.26 0.62 -5.91
C LEU A 27 -5.96 0.17 -6.59
N SER A 28 -6.03 -0.17 -7.88
CA SER A 28 -4.89 -0.68 -8.65
C SER A 28 -4.38 0.33 -9.66
N MET A 29 -3.25 0.99 -9.36
CA MET A 29 -2.66 1.96 -10.28
C MET A 29 -1.20 2.30 -9.99
N GLY A 30 -0.47 2.58 -11.06
CA GLY A 30 0.93 3.00 -11.01
C GLY A 30 1.18 4.50 -10.91
N GLN A 31 0.16 5.31 -11.16
CA GLN A 31 0.22 6.77 -11.19
C GLN A 31 -1.19 7.36 -11.07
N GLY A 32 -1.28 8.57 -10.53
CA GLY A 32 -2.54 9.21 -10.19
C GLY A 32 -2.50 9.90 -8.83
N ASP A 33 -3.63 10.42 -8.41
CA ASP A 33 -3.83 11.01 -7.08
C ASP A 33 -4.96 10.25 -6.36
N ILE A 34 -4.59 9.52 -5.30
CA ILE A 34 -5.49 8.77 -4.43
C ILE A 34 -5.55 9.51 -3.09
N HIS A 35 -6.70 10.09 -2.74
CA HIS A 35 -6.78 10.89 -1.54
C HIS A 35 -8.14 10.99 -0.88
N ASP A 36 -8.16 11.25 0.43
CA ASP A 36 -9.39 11.50 1.17
C ASP A 36 -10.41 10.35 1.05
N ASN A 37 -9.96 9.12 0.79
CA ASN A 37 -10.81 7.95 0.67
C ASN A 37 -10.87 7.15 1.97
N TYR A 38 -11.98 6.44 2.16
CA TYR A 38 -12.14 5.39 3.14
C TYR A 38 -12.23 4.04 2.42
N VAL A 39 -11.18 3.23 2.54
CA VAL A 39 -11.11 1.89 1.93
C VAL A 39 -11.14 0.86 3.05
N HIS A 40 -12.15 0.00 3.07
CA HIS A 40 -12.40 -0.95 4.16
C HIS A 40 -13.11 -2.22 3.69
N ASP A 41 -13.34 -3.19 4.58
CA ASP A 41 -13.99 -4.47 4.28
C ASP A 41 -13.41 -5.14 3.02
N ILE A 42 -12.07 -5.22 2.95
CA ILE A 42 -11.36 -5.89 1.85
C ILE A 42 -11.75 -7.37 1.86
N GLU A 43 -12.35 -7.85 0.77
CA GLU A 43 -12.86 -9.21 0.69
C GLU A 43 -11.82 -10.13 0.02
N PRO A 44 -11.30 -11.14 0.73
CA PRO A 44 -10.41 -12.12 0.12
C PRO A 44 -11.18 -13.03 -0.83
N PHE A 45 -10.56 -13.37 -1.96
CA PHE A 45 -11.15 -14.27 -2.93
C PHE A 45 -10.18 -15.34 -3.40
N VAL A 46 -10.75 -16.45 -3.86
CA VAL A 46 -10.02 -17.59 -4.42
C VAL A 46 -10.16 -17.57 -5.93
N ASN A 47 -9.05 -17.71 -6.66
CA ASN A 47 -9.09 -17.78 -8.13
C ASN A 47 -9.63 -19.13 -8.63
N LEU A 48 -9.80 -19.28 -9.95
CA LEU A 48 -10.22 -20.56 -10.56
C LEU A 48 -9.23 -21.71 -10.32
N GLY A 49 -7.99 -21.41 -9.95
CA GLY A 49 -6.96 -22.39 -9.57
C GLY A 49 -7.07 -22.88 -8.13
N GLY A 50 -7.98 -22.34 -7.32
CA GLY A 50 -8.15 -22.72 -5.91
C GLY A 50 -7.19 -22.00 -4.95
N GLU A 51 -6.51 -20.94 -5.41
CA GLU A 51 -5.53 -20.19 -4.63
C GLU A 51 -6.13 -18.87 -4.13
N TRP A 52 -5.91 -18.57 -2.85
CA TRP A 52 -6.16 -17.23 -2.31
C TRP A 52 -5.32 -16.20 -3.06
N GLN A 53 -5.97 -15.13 -3.51
CA GLN A 53 -5.31 -14.05 -4.21
C GLN A 53 -4.78 -12.98 -3.26
N HIS A 54 -3.80 -12.22 -3.74
CA HIS A 54 -3.32 -11.03 -3.04
C HIS A 54 -4.49 -10.07 -2.77
N THR A 55 -4.46 -9.46 -1.59
CA THR A 55 -5.43 -8.44 -1.20
C THR A 55 -4.71 -7.17 -0.75
N ASN A 56 -5.16 -6.02 -1.25
CA ASN A 56 -4.60 -4.71 -0.97
C ASN A 56 -5.67 -3.61 -1.02
N ALA A 57 -5.57 -2.60 -0.14
CA ALA A 57 -6.38 -1.39 -0.30
C ALA A 57 -5.86 -0.54 -1.48
N VAL A 58 -4.53 -0.44 -1.63
CA VAL A 58 -3.86 0.15 -2.80
C VAL A 58 -2.77 -0.78 -3.31
N ILE A 59 -2.70 -1.00 -4.62
CA ILE A 59 -1.65 -1.80 -5.27
C ILE A 59 -1.03 -1.07 -6.47
N SER A 60 0.30 -1.16 -6.58
CA SER A 60 1.09 -0.76 -7.73
C SER A 60 2.13 -1.83 -8.04
N GLY A 61 2.13 -2.37 -9.25
CA GLY A 61 3.11 -3.38 -9.71
C GLY A 61 4.45 -2.80 -10.18
N GLY A 62 4.63 -1.47 -10.09
CA GLY A 62 5.82 -0.78 -10.57
C GLY A 62 5.89 -0.65 -12.10
N GLY A 63 7.03 -0.17 -12.61
CA GLY A 63 7.26 -0.03 -14.06
C GLY A 63 6.78 1.30 -14.66
N ASN A 64 5.78 1.93 -14.07
CA ASN A 64 5.26 3.28 -14.40
C ASN A 64 6.31 4.39 -14.25
N THR A 65 6.20 5.44 -15.06
CA THR A 65 7.09 6.61 -15.04
C THR A 65 6.43 7.89 -14.52
N GLY A 66 5.09 7.91 -14.40
CA GLY A 66 4.36 8.98 -13.75
C GLY A 66 4.57 9.02 -12.23
N HIS A 67 3.80 9.88 -11.56
CA HIS A 67 3.82 10.01 -10.10
C HIS A 67 2.54 9.42 -9.52
N LEU A 68 2.66 8.64 -8.45
CA LEU A 68 1.54 8.14 -7.66
C LEU A 68 1.51 8.86 -6.32
N THR A 69 0.42 9.57 -6.04
CA THR A 69 0.16 10.16 -4.72
C THR A 69 -0.90 9.35 -4.00
N ILE A 70 -0.62 8.99 -2.75
CA ILE A 70 -1.52 8.31 -1.82
C ILE A 70 -1.52 9.17 -0.55
N ARG A 71 -2.52 10.02 -0.37
CA ARG A 71 -2.53 11.02 0.72
C ARG A 71 -3.83 11.10 1.49
N HIS A 72 -3.78 11.28 2.81
CA HIS A 72 -4.97 11.54 3.62
C HIS A 72 -6.10 10.50 3.47
N ASN A 73 -5.76 9.23 3.25
CA ASN A 73 -6.74 8.14 3.18
C ASN A 73 -6.78 7.35 4.49
N THR A 74 -7.91 6.67 4.73
CA THR A 74 -8.02 5.57 5.69
C THR A 74 -8.06 4.26 4.91
N LEU A 75 -7.00 3.45 5.03
CA LEU A 75 -6.75 2.25 4.23
C LEU A 75 -6.67 1.02 5.13
N LEU A 76 -7.74 0.23 5.13
CA LEU A 76 -7.92 -0.91 6.02
C LEU A 76 -7.89 -2.21 5.23
N ASN A 77 -6.95 -3.10 5.54
CA ASN A 77 -6.92 -4.46 5.01
C ASN A 77 -6.99 -5.48 6.15
N GLU A 78 -8.21 -5.81 6.57
CA GLU A 78 -8.50 -6.78 7.63
C GLU A 78 -8.30 -8.26 7.24
N THR A 79 -7.88 -8.52 6.00
CA THR A 79 -7.73 -9.88 5.48
C THR A 79 -6.77 -10.70 6.35
N SER A 80 -7.17 -11.94 6.66
CA SER A 80 -6.34 -12.90 7.39
C SER A 80 -5.10 -13.33 6.61
N LEU A 81 -3.97 -13.54 7.29
CA LEU A 81 -2.73 -14.11 6.72
C LEU A 81 -2.94 -15.46 6.00
N LYS A 82 -4.02 -16.19 6.33
CA LYS A 82 -4.37 -17.47 5.68
C LYS A 82 -5.22 -17.30 4.41
N GLN A 83 -5.61 -16.08 4.08
CA GLN A 83 -6.56 -15.74 3.01
C GLN A 83 -5.99 -14.71 2.03
N GLY A 84 -4.67 -14.69 1.83
CA GLY A 84 -4.04 -13.86 0.80
C GLY A 84 -3.72 -12.42 1.21
N ALA A 85 -3.78 -12.11 2.52
CA ALA A 85 -3.36 -10.81 3.05
C ALA A 85 -1.98 -10.41 2.51
N SER A 86 -1.89 -9.23 1.89
CA SER A 86 -0.65 -8.70 1.33
C SER A 86 -0.32 -7.35 1.95
N GLY A 87 -0.63 -6.24 1.31
CA GLY A 87 -0.42 -4.89 1.84
C GLY A 87 -1.74 -4.24 2.26
N SER A 88 -1.73 -3.25 3.15
CA SER A 88 -2.73 -2.18 3.00
C SER A 88 -2.34 -1.31 1.80
N ILE A 89 -1.06 -0.97 1.70
CA ILE A 89 -0.43 -0.42 0.48
C ILE A 89 0.64 -1.39 -0.04
N GLY A 90 0.41 -1.95 -1.22
CA GLY A 90 1.33 -2.84 -1.92
C GLY A 90 2.07 -2.12 -3.04
N LEU A 91 3.29 -1.63 -2.78
CA LEU A 91 4.20 -1.20 -3.85
C LEU A 91 5.12 -2.38 -4.21
N PHE A 92 4.75 -3.12 -5.23
CA PHE A 92 5.46 -4.31 -5.69
C PHE A 92 6.28 -3.99 -6.94
N ALA A 93 7.40 -4.69 -7.11
CA ALA A 93 8.27 -4.55 -8.27
C ALA A 93 8.02 -5.65 -9.32
N ASP A 94 6.75 -6.03 -9.51
CA ASP A 94 6.35 -7.22 -10.26
C ASP A 94 6.54 -7.07 -11.77
N VAL A 95 6.22 -5.88 -12.30
CA VAL A 95 6.33 -5.58 -13.74
C VAL A 95 7.41 -4.53 -14.03
N GLY A 96 8.06 -4.01 -13.00
CA GLY A 96 9.20 -3.12 -13.11
C GLY A 96 9.53 -2.39 -11.81
N VAL A 97 10.59 -1.58 -11.84
CA VAL A 97 11.01 -0.80 -10.67
C VAL A 97 9.91 0.18 -10.24
N VAL A 98 9.62 0.21 -8.93
CA VAL A 98 8.74 1.21 -8.31
C VAL A 98 9.46 2.55 -8.23
N ARG A 99 8.82 3.62 -8.70
CA ARG A 99 9.40 4.96 -8.65
C ARG A 99 8.35 6.04 -8.47
N ASN A 100 8.76 7.20 -7.94
CA ASN A 100 7.96 8.42 -7.85
C ASN A 100 6.61 8.21 -7.13
N VAL A 101 6.66 7.73 -5.89
CA VAL A 101 5.47 7.50 -5.07
C VAL A 101 5.51 8.39 -3.83
N THR A 102 4.41 9.06 -3.53
CA THR A 102 4.19 9.78 -2.27
C THR A 102 3.13 9.05 -1.47
N VAL A 103 3.48 8.61 -0.27
CA VAL A 103 2.58 8.04 0.74
C VAL A 103 2.62 8.97 1.94
N ASP A 104 1.61 9.82 2.07
CA ASP A 104 1.63 10.95 3.00
C ASP A 104 0.36 11.05 3.85
N ASP A 105 0.49 11.23 5.16
CA ASP A 105 -0.65 11.54 6.06
C ASP A 105 -1.84 10.54 5.98
N ASN A 106 -1.57 9.25 5.74
CA ASN A 106 -2.62 8.22 5.71
C ASN A 106 -2.78 7.53 7.07
N TRP A 107 -3.98 7.03 7.34
CA TRP A 107 -4.24 6.00 8.33
C TRP A 107 -4.19 4.61 7.67
N ILE A 108 -3.23 3.78 8.05
CA ILE A 108 -2.91 2.51 7.37
C ILE A 108 -3.03 1.37 8.38
N ALA A 109 -3.83 0.35 8.08
CA ALA A 109 -4.00 -0.82 8.95
C ALA A 109 -4.08 -2.12 8.15
N GLY A 110 -3.47 -3.17 8.69
CA GLY A 110 -3.69 -4.54 8.23
C GLY A 110 -2.79 -5.00 7.06
N GLY A 111 -3.16 -6.13 6.47
CA GLY A 111 -2.32 -6.88 5.53
C GLY A 111 -1.25 -7.74 6.23
N ALA A 112 -0.48 -8.46 5.43
CA ALA A 112 0.74 -9.14 5.88
C ALA A 112 1.80 -8.13 6.34
N TYR A 113 1.97 -7.05 5.59
CA TYR A 113 2.63 -5.82 6.06
C TYR A 113 1.71 -4.64 5.78
N ALA A 114 1.75 -3.59 6.59
CA ALA A 114 0.92 -2.41 6.30
C ALA A 114 1.36 -1.71 5.00
N LEU A 115 2.68 -1.69 4.74
CA LEU A 115 3.26 -1.13 3.52
C LEU A 115 4.38 -2.01 2.94
N TYR A 116 4.33 -2.27 1.64
CA TYR A 116 5.48 -2.73 0.87
C TYR A 116 6.18 -1.52 0.23
N GLY A 117 7.49 -1.39 0.44
CA GLY A 117 8.28 -0.20 0.11
C GLY A 117 8.88 -0.17 -1.31
N GLY A 118 8.53 -1.12 -2.19
CA GLY A 118 9.01 -1.14 -3.58
C GLY A 118 10.28 -1.96 -3.85
N SER A 119 10.91 -2.53 -2.82
CA SER A 119 12.09 -3.40 -2.94
C SER A 119 13.35 -2.74 -3.53
N THR A 120 14.36 -3.55 -3.81
CA THR A 120 15.64 -3.11 -4.38
C THR A 120 15.42 -2.35 -5.69
N GLY A 121 16.07 -1.19 -5.81
CA GLY A 121 15.96 -0.31 -6.96
C GLY A 121 14.85 0.73 -6.87
N ALA A 122 13.94 0.63 -5.88
CA ALA A 122 12.92 1.65 -5.66
C ALA A 122 13.54 3.03 -5.42
N THR A 123 12.98 4.06 -6.05
CA THR A 123 13.58 5.42 -6.10
C THR A 123 12.50 6.51 -6.08
N GLY A 124 12.79 7.66 -5.47
CA GLY A 124 11.83 8.74 -5.33
C GLY A 124 10.57 8.39 -4.52
N ILE A 125 10.67 7.44 -3.58
CA ILE A 125 9.58 7.01 -2.71
C ILE A 125 9.58 7.84 -1.43
N LYS A 126 8.52 8.58 -1.16
CA LYS A 126 8.39 9.42 0.03
C LYS A 126 7.28 8.86 0.90
N VAL A 127 7.64 8.37 2.08
CA VAL A 127 6.69 7.87 3.09
C VAL A 127 6.77 8.78 4.30
N THR A 128 5.79 9.65 4.45
CA THR A 128 5.84 10.75 5.42
C THR A 128 4.56 10.90 6.22
N ASP A 129 4.70 11.19 7.50
CA ASP A 129 3.60 11.66 8.35
C ASP A 129 2.39 10.68 8.47
N ASN A 130 2.56 9.39 8.10
CA ASN A 130 1.49 8.39 8.19
C ASN A 130 1.32 7.82 9.61
N ILE A 131 0.09 7.40 9.91
CA ILE A 131 -0.26 6.62 11.09
C ILE A 131 -0.50 5.16 10.69
N PHE A 132 0.34 4.28 11.21
CA PHE A 132 0.22 2.83 11.11
C PHE A 132 -0.60 2.30 12.28
N SER A 133 -1.88 2.06 12.06
CA SER A 133 -2.83 1.64 13.09
C SER A 133 -2.60 0.21 13.53
N THR A 134 -2.68 -0.02 14.84
CA THR A 134 -2.58 -1.35 15.47
C THR A 134 -3.93 -2.05 15.63
N GLU A 135 -4.98 -1.57 14.95
CA GLU A 135 -6.35 -2.05 15.11
C GLU A 135 -6.52 -3.54 14.76
N PHE A 136 -5.89 -4.01 13.69
CA PHE A 136 -5.96 -5.43 13.29
C PHE A 136 -4.77 -6.25 13.81
N HIS A 137 -3.59 -5.65 13.88
CA HIS A 137 -2.36 -6.32 14.31
C HIS A 137 -1.50 -5.40 15.18
N PRO A 138 -0.80 -5.93 16.22
CA PRO A 138 0.07 -5.12 17.07
C PRO A 138 1.19 -4.37 16.33
N ALA A 139 1.60 -4.87 15.16
CA ALA A 139 2.62 -4.26 14.30
C ALA A 139 2.02 -3.61 13.04
N SER A 140 0.74 -3.24 13.08
CA SER A 140 -0.07 -2.74 11.95
C SER A 140 -0.34 -3.76 10.85
N GLY A 141 0.67 -4.48 10.36
CA GLY A 141 0.53 -5.70 9.57
C GLY A 141 0.80 -6.97 10.40
N GLY A 142 0.44 -8.13 9.87
CA GLY A 142 0.60 -9.42 10.55
C GLY A 142 2.06 -9.83 10.79
N TYR A 143 2.97 -9.45 9.90
CA TYR A 143 4.43 -9.69 10.02
C TYR A 143 5.23 -8.45 10.39
N GLY A 144 4.67 -7.26 10.18
CA GLY A 144 5.33 -6.01 10.53
C GLY A 144 4.68 -4.79 9.88
N VAL A 145 5.22 -3.62 10.19
CA VAL A 145 4.71 -2.36 9.65
C VAL A 145 5.07 -2.23 8.17
N VAL A 146 6.34 -2.41 7.84
CA VAL A 146 6.87 -2.21 6.49
C VAL A 146 7.79 -3.35 6.10
N ALA A 147 7.71 -3.75 4.84
CA ALA A 147 8.67 -4.65 4.21
C ALA A 147 9.30 -4.00 2.98
N HIS A 148 10.48 -4.48 2.59
CA HIS A 148 11.11 -4.15 1.31
C HIS A 148 11.35 -2.64 1.09
N TRP A 149 11.78 -1.93 2.14
CA TRP A 149 12.14 -0.52 2.02
C TRP A 149 13.57 -0.34 1.51
N ASN A 150 13.75 0.35 0.37
CA ASN A 150 15.10 0.68 -0.14
C ASN A 150 15.64 1.95 0.52
N ASP A 151 16.37 1.80 1.63
CA ASP A 151 16.99 2.91 2.38
C ASP A 151 18.08 3.67 1.61
N LYS A 152 18.65 3.03 0.59
CA LYS A 152 19.68 3.61 -0.31
C LYS A 152 19.09 4.15 -1.62
N GLY A 153 17.78 4.05 -1.81
CA GLY A 153 17.12 4.54 -3.02
C GLY A 153 17.26 6.06 -3.16
N ALA A 154 17.68 6.52 -4.33
CA ALA A 154 17.86 7.94 -4.59
C ALA A 154 16.53 8.68 -4.37
N GLY A 155 16.54 9.72 -3.53
CA GLY A 155 15.32 10.49 -3.23
C GLY A 155 14.27 9.75 -2.41
N ASN A 156 14.57 8.55 -1.90
CA ASN A 156 13.70 7.89 -0.94
C ASN A 156 13.74 8.63 0.40
N VAL A 157 12.58 8.84 1.00
CA VAL A 157 12.43 9.57 2.26
C VAL A 157 11.49 8.80 3.17
N TRP A 158 11.95 8.52 4.38
CA TRP A 158 11.11 8.04 5.48
C TRP A 158 11.16 9.04 6.63
N ARG A 159 10.02 9.62 7.02
CA ARG A 159 10.02 10.65 8.07
C ARG A 159 8.69 10.73 8.81
N ASN A 160 8.77 10.85 10.14
CA ASN A 160 7.63 11.11 11.03
C ASN A 160 6.44 10.13 10.93
N ASN A 161 6.68 8.92 10.44
CA ASN A 161 5.66 7.87 10.48
C ASN A 161 5.58 7.26 11.89
N ARG A 162 4.36 6.99 12.35
CA ARG A 162 4.09 6.54 13.73
C ARG A 162 3.13 5.38 13.77
N LEU A 163 3.20 4.58 14.81
CA LEU A 163 2.08 3.70 15.19
C LEU A 163 0.93 4.53 15.77
N SER A 164 -0.28 3.98 15.82
CA SER A 164 -1.45 4.64 16.44
C SER A 164 -1.27 5.00 17.93
N ASP A 165 -0.31 4.39 18.62
CA ASP A 165 0.07 4.77 19.99
C ASP A 165 1.12 5.90 20.08
N GLY A 166 1.52 6.45 18.92
CA GLY A 166 2.45 7.58 18.80
C GLY A 166 3.93 7.22 18.67
N ARG A 167 4.31 5.94 18.85
CA ARG A 167 5.71 5.49 18.68
C ARG A 167 6.15 5.67 17.24
N LEU A 168 7.37 6.16 17.03
CA LEU A 168 7.95 6.29 15.70
C LEU A 168 8.21 4.91 15.08
N VAL A 169 7.95 4.80 13.78
CA VAL A 169 8.29 3.62 12.98
C VAL A 169 9.63 3.87 12.30
N THR A 170 10.54 2.92 12.45
CA THR A 170 11.79 2.84 11.67
C THR A 170 11.64 1.71 10.66
N PRO A 171 11.83 1.95 9.35
CA PRO A 171 11.68 0.91 8.35
C PRO A 171 12.90 -0.02 8.41
N GLU A 172 12.66 -1.32 8.27
CA GLU A 172 13.76 -2.28 8.05
C GLU A 172 14.23 -2.19 6.59
N PRO A 173 15.54 -2.13 6.31
CA PRO A 173 16.06 -2.13 4.96
C PRO A 173 15.66 -3.38 4.18
N ALA A 174 15.47 -3.25 2.87
CA ALA A 174 15.36 -4.37 1.95
C ALA A 174 16.67 -5.17 1.98
N SER A 175 16.57 -6.45 2.33
CA SER A 175 17.66 -7.43 2.29
C SER A 175 18.12 -7.75 0.88
#